data_AF-A0A9K3LXG5-F1
#
_entry.id   AF-A0A9K3LXG5-F1
#
_cell.length_a   1.000
_cell.length_b   1.000
_cell.length_c   1.000
_cell.angle_alpha   90.00
_cell.angle_beta   90.00
_cell.angle_gamma   90.00
#
_symmetry.space_group_name_H-M   'P 1'
#
loop_
_entity.id
_entity.type
_entity.pdbx_description
1 polymer ?
#
loop_
_entity_poly.entity_id
_entity_poly.type
_entity_poly.pdbx_seq_one_letter_code
_entity_poly.pdbx_strand_id
1 'polypeptide(L)'
;MPIRMENDDVDSVDVDGLPPPPNKDRTIHLIRDPKELLRYGVCRVRLPAALDCDEWAERLSHIPLTAMTMEGDLEYPLYQNILEQQIMDDFPFDAILQEDGDETEDGDETEDGEEAFQLPSIPYALKRYFDVSHPSEQLRLDDAFGVHYNLQQHDTTGKKHQDPSDITINICLQKSEHCQGSHVLFHGIRSLPNTTTEVTVQQQEEQKLQLQKETEEEVTKTESPQTTRFFFLVEQIPGTATIHYGNHPHETTAMQQQDDEEEEESHDNNNNNNNNNMMDCHPAATSRTNVILTFWYTDRESDVATRSCYV
;
A
#
# COMPACT_ATOMS: atom_id res chain seq x y z
N MET A 1 4.68 -7.54 15.58
CA MET A 1 3.70 -8.45 16.22
C MET A 1 2.86 -9.07 15.11
N PRO A 2 2.55 -10.38 15.15
CA PRO A 2 1.67 -11.00 14.17
C PRO A 2 0.25 -10.45 14.33
N ILE A 3 -0.37 -9.99 13.24
CA ILE A 3 -1.79 -9.59 13.23
C ILE A 3 -2.61 -10.86 13.04
N ARG A 4 -3.44 -11.19 14.04
CA ARG A 4 -4.39 -12.31 13.95
C ARG A 4 -5.69 -11.75 13.40
N MET A 5 -6.13 -12.21 12.22
CA MET A 5 -7.45 -11.84 11.70
C MET A 5 -8.51 -12.71 12.38
N GLU A 6 -9.33 -12.12 13.25
CA GLU A 6 -10.50 -12.76 13.84
C GLU A 6 -11.71 -12.46 12.94
N ASN A 7 -12.42 -13.50 12.49
CA ASN A 7 -13.71 -13.36 11.82
C ASN A 7 -14.80 -13.81 12.79
N ASP A 8 -15.87 -13.03 12.88
CA ASP A 8 -17.05 -13.32 13.71
C ASP A 8 -17.64 -14.70 13.37
N ASP A 9 -17.87 -15.49 14.42
CA ASP A 9 -18.47 -16.83 14.35
C ASP A 9 -19.93 -16.74 13.89
N VAL A 10 -20.16 -16.84 12.58
CA VAL A 10 -21.49 -17.09 12.03
C VAL A 10 -21.81 -18.57 12.20
N ASP A 11 -22.83 -18.88 13.02
CA ASP A 11 -23.33 -20.24 13.26
C ASP A 11 -23.52 -21.01 11.95
N SER A 12 -22.69 -22.03 11.76
CA SER A 12 -22.60 -22.82 10.53
C SER A 12 -23.83 -23.71 10.36
N VAL A 13 -24.61 -23.44 9.30
CA VAL A 13 -25.56 -24.41 8.75
C VAL A 13 -24.74 -25.42 7.93
N ASP A 14 -24.82 -26.71 8.27
CA ASP A 14 -24.13 -27.80 7.57
C ASP A 14 -24.64 -27.90 6.11
N VAL A 15 -23.95 -27.23 5.20
CA VAL A 15 -24.14 -27.40 3.75
C VAL A 15 -22.99 -28.28 3.24
N ASP A 16 -23.29 -29.58 3.05
CA ASP A 16 -22.38 -30.55 2.45
C ASP A 16 -21.85 -30.04 1.10
N GLY A 17 -20.55 -29.74 1.03
CA GLY A 17 -19.87 -29.40 -0.23
C GLY A 17 -19.09 -28.09 -0.25
N LEU A 18 -19.07 -27.32 0.85
CA LEU A 18 -18.18 -26.16 0.92
C LEU A 18 -16.72 -26.61 1.18
N PRO A 19 -15.73 -26.00 0.50
CA PRO A 19 -14.33 -26.28 0.77
C PRO A 19 -14.02 -26.01 2.24
N PRO A 20 -13.09 -26.77 2.85
CA PRO A 20 -12.73 -26.58 4.25
C PRO A 20 -12.35 -25.12 4.50
N PRO A 21 -12.70 -24.56 5.68
CA PRO A 21 -12.37 -23.19 6.01
C PRO A 21 -10.85 -22.97 5.89
N PRO A 22 -10.41 -21.80 5.41
CA PRO A 22 -8.99 -21.50 5.25
C PRO A 22 -8.27 -21.71 6.58
N ASN A 23 -7.09 -22.34 6.50
CA ASN A 23 -6.29 -22.74 7.65
C ASN A 23 -5.97 -21.52 8.53
N LYS A 24 -6.49 -21.49 9.77
CA LYS A 24 -6.48 -20.34 10.70
C LYS A 24 -5.09 -19.92 11.20
N ASP A 25 -4.03 -20.64 10.83
CA ASP A 25 -2.68 -20.45 11.38
C ASP A 25 -1.69 -19.76 10.42
N ARG A 26 -2.16 -19.05 9.38
CA ARG A 26 -1.25 -18.27 8.54
C ARG A 26 -0.83 -16.98 9.24
N THR A 27 0.39 -16.99 9.79
CA THR A 27 1.05 -15.78 10.29
C THR A 27 1.34 -14.84 9.13
N ILE A 28 0.70 -13.67 9.12
CA ILE A 28 1.00 -12.59 8.16
C ILE A 28 1.93 -11.58 8.85
N HIS A 29 3.06 -11.30 8.21
CA HIS A 29 4.07 -10.40 8.76
C HIS A 29 3.79 -8.95 8.34
N LEU A 30 3.66 -8.03 9.29
CA LEU A 30 3.65 -6.59 9.02
C LEU A 30 5.09 -6.08 8.95
N ILE A 31 5.52 -5.64 7.77
CA ILE A 31 6.87 -5.15 7.52
C ILE A 31 6.85 -3.62 7.50
N ARG A 32 7.51 -3.02 8.49
CA ARG A 32 7.61 -1.55 8.63
C ARG A 32 8.96 -1.01 8.19
N ASP A 33 10.03 -1.79 8.38
CA ASP A 33 11.40 -1.41 8.04
C ASP A 33 11.58 -1.29 6.52
N PRO A 34 11.90 -0.08 5.99
CA PRO A 34 12.18 0.12 4.58
C PRO A 34 13.29 -0.78 4.03
N LYS A 35 14.33 -1.10 4.82
CA LYS A 35 15.41 -1.99 4.38
C LYS A 35 14.89 -3.42 4.20
N GLU A 36 13.99 -3.86 5.07
CA GLU A 36 13.37 -5.18 4.98
C GLU A 36 12.40 -5.26 3.79
N LEU A 37 11.63 -4.21 3.50
CA LEU A 37 10.72 -4.14 2.34
C LEU A 37 11.45 -4.40 1.02
N LEU A 38 12.66 -3.85 0.87
CA LEU A 38 13.49 -4.07 -0.33
C LEU A 38 13.74 -5.56 -0.58
N ARG A 39 13.90 -6.35 0.49
CA ARG A 39 14.10 -7.80 0.39
C ARG A 39 12.86 -8.48 -0.18
N TYR A 40 11.67 -7.90 -0.03
CA TYR A 40 10.41 -8.47 -0.49
C TYR A 40 9.92 -7.92 -1.84
N GLY A 41 10.66 -7.02 -2.46
CA GLY A 41 10.32 -6.45 -3.77
C GLY A 41 9.59 -5.12 -3.74
N VAL A 42 9.53 -4.47 -2.56
CA VAL A 42 8.85 -3.20 -2.36
C VAL A 42 9.87 -2.17 -1.89
N CYS A 43 9.93 -1.01 -2.54
CA CYS A 43 10.79 0.09 -2.13
C CYS A 43 9.93 1.20 -1.52
N ARG A 44 10.21 1.60 -0.27
CA ARG A 44 9.61 2.82 0.30
C ARG A 44 10.50 4.01 -0.01
N VAL A 45 9.88 5.10 -0.44
CA VAL A 45 10.56 6.31 -0.94
C VAL A 45 9.94 7.56 -0.34
N ARG A 46 10.73 8.64 -0.27
CA ARG A 46 10.25 9.98 0.09
C ARG A 46 9.56 10.64 -1.11
N LEU A 47 8.57 11.48 -0.85
CA LEU A 47 7.90 12.28 -1.88
C LEU A 47 8.71 13.55 -2.19
N PRO A 48 8.58 14.11 -3.41
CA PRO A 48 9.18 15.40 -3.74
C PRO A 48 8.51 16.52 -2.95
N ALA A 49 9.28 17.53 -2.54
CA ALA A 49 8.76 18.67 -1.78
C ALA A 49 7.72 19.50 -2.55
N ALA A 50 7.68 19.38 -3.88
CA ALA A 50 6.70 20.03 -4.73
C ALA A 50 5.28 19.42 -4.62
N LEU A 51 5.13 18.22 -4.04
CA LEU A 51 3.84 17.57 -3.86
C LEU A 51 3.26 17.90 -2.48
N ASP A 52 2.33 18.85 -2.45
CA ASP A 52 1.56 19.18 -1.23
C ASP A 52 0.55 18.05 -0.93
N CYS A 53 0.90 17.19 0.01
CA CYS A 53 0.09 16.01 0.32
C CYS A 53 -1.27 16.37 0.92
N ASP A 54 -1.35 17.42 1.74
CA ASP A 54 -2.58 17.82 2.41
C ASP A 54 -3.56 18.43 1.41
N GLU A 55 -3.07 19.34 0.54
CA GLU A 55 -3.88 19.93 -0.52
C GLU A 55 -4.45 18.86 -1.45
N TRP A 56 -3.62 17.92 -1.91
CA TRP A 56 -4.07 16.86 -2.82
C TRP A 56 -5.00 15.87 -2.13
N ALA A 57 -4.77 15.56 -0.85
CA ALA A 57 -5.67 14.70 -0.09
C ALA A 57 -7.05 15.34 0.07
N GLU A 58 -7.11 16.64 0.38
CA GLU A 58 -8.35 17.42 0.46
C GLU A 58 -9.09 17.38 -0.89
N ARG A 59 -8.41 17.77 -1.98
CA ARG A 59 -8.99 17.77 -3.34
C ARG A 59 -9.56 16.41 -3.73
N LEU A 60 -8.83 15.32 -3.49
CA LEU A 60 -9.23 13.97 -3.87
C LEU A 60 -10.21 13.31 -2.90
N SER A 61 -10.42 13.88 -1.71
CA SER A 61 -11.44 13.40 -0.77
C SER A 61 -12.86 13.82 -1.17
N HIS A 62 -12.99 14.85 -1.99
CA HIS A 62 -14.29 15.36 -2.43
C HIS A 62 -14.84 14.56 -3.62
N ILE A 63 -16.10 14.15 -3.52
CA ILE A 63 -16.84 13.52 -4.62
C ILE A 63 -17.09 14.56 -5.71
N PRO A 64 -16.60 14.37 -6.95
CA PRO A 64 -16.94 15.26 -8.04
C PRO A 64 -18.46 15.28 -8.25
N LEU A 65 -19.04 16.46 -8.46
CA LEU A 65 -20.48 16.60 -8.70
C LEU A 65 -20.94 15.74 -9.91
N THR A 66 -20.06 15.55 -10.89
CA THR A 66 -20.29 14.66 -12.04
C THR A 66 -20.49 13.21 -11.63
N ALA A 67 -19.72 12.71 -10.65
CA ALA A 67 -19.87 11.35 -10.12
C ALA A 67 -21.20 11.18 -9.37
N MET A 68 -21.69 12.23 -8.69
CA MET A 68 -23.00 12.18 -8.00
C MET A 68 -24.20 12.09 -8.96
N THR A 69 -24.01 12.40 -10.24
CA THR A 69 -25.10 12.39 -11.24
C THR A 69 -25.23 11.09 -12.02
N MET A 70 -24.26 10.18 -11.89
CA MET A 70 -24.34 8.85 -12.50
C MET A 70 -25.11 7.93 -11.55
N GLU A 71 -26.20 7.32 -12.04
CA GLU A 71 -27.00 6.32 -11.30
C GLU A 71 -26.20 5.02 -11.10
N GLY A 72 -25.17 5.05 -10.25
CA GLY A 72 -24.39 3.90 -9.81
C GLY A 72 -24.35 3.87 -8.28
N ASP A 73 -24.35 2.67 -7.71
CA ASP A 73 -24.35 2.46 -6.26
C ASP A 73 -23.23 3.29 -5.58
N LEU A 74 -23.60 4.11 -4.59
CA LEU A 74 -22.72 4.97 -3.80
C LEU A 74 -21.72 4.17 -2.93
N GLU A 75 -21.59 2.86 -3.17
CA GLU A 75 -20.80 1.91 -2.39
C GLU A 75 -19.34 1.81 -2.84
N TYR A 76 -18.96 2.43 -3.97
CA TYR A 76 -17.60 2.32 -4.47
C TYR A 76 -16.63 3.25 -3.71
N PRO A 77 -15.38 2.80 -3.45
CA PRO A 77 -14.30 3.69 -3.08
C PRO A 77 -14.27 4.87 -4.06
N LEU A 78 -13.95 6.07 -3.57
CA LEU A 78 -13.89 7.24 -4.44
C LEU A 78 -12.63 7.12 -5.30
N TYR A 79 -12.76 6.39 -6.41
CA TYR A 79 -11.78 6.30 -7.47
C TYR A 79 -11.93 7.52 -8.36
N GLN A 80 -10.87 8.31 -8.44
CA GLN A 80 -10.81 9.52 -9.22
C GLN A 80 -9.70 9.39 -10.24
N ASN A 81 -10.04 9.21 -11.52
CA ASN A 81 -9.04 9.25 -12.58
C ASN A 81 -8.49 10.67 -12.71
N ILE A 82 -7.24 10.89 -12.31
CA ILE A 82 -6.59 12.20 -12.30
C ILE A 82 -6.33 12.68 -13.73
N LEU A 83 -6.09 11.76 -14.66
CA LEU A 83 -5.82 12.07 -16.07
C LEU A 83 -7.06 12.55 -16.83
N GLU A 84 -8.24 12.04 -16.47
CA GLU A 84 -9.50 12.42 -17.13
C GLU A 84 -10.14 13.69 -16.55
N GLN A 85 -9.80 14.01 -15.30
CA GLN A 85 -10.35 15.16 -14.61
C GLN A 85 -9.60 16.45 -14.95
N GLN A 86 -10.30 17.59 -14.87
CA GLN A 86 -9.70 18.93 -15.08
C GLN A 86 -8.62 19.29 -14.05
N ILE A 87 -8.34 18.41 -13.07
CA ILE A 87 -7.25 18.56 -12.11
C ILE A 87 -5.90 18.10 -12.66
N MET A 88 -5.86 17.49 -13.86
CA MET A 88 -4.63 16.99 -14.49
C MET A 88 -3.56 18.08 -14.63
N ASP A 89 -3.97 19.31 -14.99
CA ASP A 89 -3.03 20.41 -15.25
C ASP A 89 -2.29 20.88 -13.98
N ASP A 90 -2.82 20.57 -12.79
CA ASP A 90 -2.23 20.97 -11.52
C ASP A 90 -1.38 19.87 -10.88
N PHE A 91 -1.63 18.59 -11.19
CA PHE A 91 -0.94 17.49 -10.52
C PHE A 91 0.53 17.41 -10.95
N PRO A 92 1.50 17.41 -10.01
CA PRO A 92 2.91 17.61 -10.33
C PRO A 92 3.59 16.31 -10.81
N PHE A 93 3.05 15.66 -11.85
CA PHE A 93 3.58 14.41 -12.41
C PHE A 93 5.06 14.51 -12.78
N ASP A 94 5.46 15.63 -13.39
CA ASP A 94 6.84 15.86 -13.80
C ASP A 94 7.79 15.91 -12.59
N ALA A 95 7.36 16.53 -11.48
CA ALA A 95 8.19 16.64 -10.29
C ALA A 95 8.43 15.28 -9.60
N ILE A 96 7.54 14.30 -9.81
CA ILE A 96 7.66 12.95 -9.24
C ILE A 96 8.84 12.18 -9.86
N LEU A 97 9.12 12.40 -11.14
CA LEU A 97 10.19 11.71 -11.87
C LEU A 97 11.46 12.57 -12.06
N GLN A 98 11.41 13.85 -11.71
CA GLN A 98 12.58 14.74 -11.77
C GLN A 98 13.48 14.55 -10.55
N GLU A 99 14.79 14.55 -10.79
CA GLU A 99 15.78 14.52 -9.72
C GLU A 99 15.74 15.83 -8.94
N ASP A 100 15.58 15.73 -7.62
CA ASP A 100 15.91 16.83 -6.74
C ASP A 100 17.40 17.08 -6.90
N GLY A 101 17.80 18.25 -7.41
CA GLY A 101 19.20 18.59 -7.73
C GLY A 101 20.15 18.68 -6.52
N ASP A 102 19.79 18.09 -5.38
CA ASP A 102 20.45 18.14 -4.08
C ASP A 102 20.80 16.73 -3.56
N GLU A 103 21.14 15.80 -4.46
CA GLU A 103 21.81 14.55 -4.07
C GLU A 103 23.27 14.84 -3.69
N THR A 104 23.49 15.47 -2.53
CA THR A 104 24.78 15.37 -1.86
C THR A 104 24.90 13.95 -1.32
N GLU A 105 25.65 13.10 -2.02
CA GLU A 105 26.03 11.74 -1.60
C GLU A 105 26.82 11.71 -0.26
N ASP A 106 27.13 12.87 0.31
CA ASP A 106 27.82 13.01 1.57
C ASP A 106 26.81 12.98 2.72
N GLY A 107 26.44 11.77 3.13
CA GLY A 107 25.76 11.55 4.41
C GLY A 107 26.61 12.14 5.53
N ASP A 108 26.12 13.21 6.17
CA ASP A 108 26.72 13.72 7.40
C ASP A 108 26.73 12.60 8.44
N GLU A 109 27.93 12.06 8.72
CA GLU A 109 28.14 11.09 9.79
C GLU A 109 27.66 11.73 11.10
N THR A 110 26.52 11.28 11.62
CA THR A 110 26.06 11.71 12.95
C THR A 110 27.02 11.16 14.00
N GLU A 111 27.41 11.99 14.98
CA GLU A 111 28.42 11.66 16.01
C GLU A 111 28.07 10.41 16.86
N ASP A 112 26.84 9.90 16.78
CA ASP A 112 26.34 8.74 17.52
C ASP A 112 26.40 7.41 16.74
N GLY A 113 26.88 7.39 15.50
CA GLY A 113 27.22 6.16 14.76
C GLY A 113 26.06 5.27 14.31
N GLU A 114 24.80 5.66 14.59
CA GLU A 114 23.62 5.09 13.93
C GLU A 114 23.17 6.01 12.80
N GLU A 115 23.60 5.70 11.57
CA GLU A 115 23.05 6.33 10.37
C GLU A 115 21.54 6.04 10.30
N ALA A 116 20.73 7.08 10.55
CA ALA A 116 19.31 7.03 10.29
C ALA A 116 19.11 6.68 8.80
N PHE A 117 18.41 5.59 8.52
CA PHE A 117 18.15 5.19 7.14
C PHE A 117 17.27 6.24 6.45
N GLN A 118 17.88 7.05 5.60
CA GLN A 118 17.16 8.03 4.81
C GLN A 118 16.42 7.34 3.67
N LEU A 119 15.13 7.66 3.53
CA LEU A 119 14.34 7.15 2.41
C LEU A 119 14.87 7.75 1.09
N PRO A 120 15.11 6.92 0.06
CA PRO A 120 15.54 7.43 -1.24
C PRO A 120 14.43 8.23 -1.92
N SER A 121 14.81 9.12 -2.85
CA SER A 121 13.86 9.77 -3.77
C SER A 121 13.27 8.74 -4.75
N ILE A 122 12.13 9.07 -5.36
CA ILE A 122 11.51 8.22 -6.40
C ILE A 122 12.48 7.99 -7.58
N PRO A 123 13.11 9.01 -8.20
CA PRO A 123 14.02 8.80 -9.32
C PRO A 123 15.23 7.93 -8.94
N TYR A 124 15.82 8.17 -7.76
CA TYR A 124 16.94 7.36 -7.26
C TYR A 124 16.53 5.90 -7.09
N ALA A 125 15.39 5.64 -6.48
CA ALA A 125 14.88 4.28 -6.26
C ALA A 125 14.60 3.55 -7.59
N LEU A 126 14.04 4.24 -8.59
CA LEU A 126 13.80 3.69 -9.92
C LEU A 126 15.11 3.30 -10.62
N LYS A 127 16.12 4.18 -10.59
CA LYS A 127 17.47 3.89 -11.09
C LYS A 127 18.10 2.70 -10.37
N ARG A 128 18.08 2.74 -9.04
CA ARG A 128 18.78 1.78 -8.21
C ARG A 128 18.10 0.42 -8.24
N TYR A 129 16.79 0.34 -8.10
CA TYR A 129 16.08 -0.91 -7.81
C TYR A 129 15.18 -1.42 -8.94
N PHE A 130 14.96 -0.64 -10.00
CA PHE A 130 14.06 -1.01 -11.11
C PHE A 130 14.73 -0.93 -12.48
N ASP A 131 16.06 -0.73 -12.52
CA ASP A 131 16.85 -0.67 -13.77
C ASP A 131 16.40 0.43 -14.74
N VAL A 132 15.93 1.56 -14.19
CA VAL A 132 15.44 2.71 -14.95
C VAL A 132 16.49 3.82 -14.88
N SER A 133 17.44 3.83 -15.80
CA SER A 133 18.54 4.81 -15.82
C SER A 133 18.07 6.27 -15.95
N HIS A 134 17.03 6.52 -16.74
CA HIS A 134 16.47 7.86 -16.98
C HIS A 134 14.95 7.82 -16.85
N PRO A 135 14.39 7.90 -15.62
CA PRO A 135 12.96 7.71 -15.37
C PRO A 135 12.04 8.57 -16.24
N SER A 136 12.36 9.84 -16.44
CA SER A 136 11.57 10.77 -17.26
C SER A 136 11.57 10.45 -18.76
N GLU A 137 12.54 9.68 -19.26
CA GLU A 137 12.64 9.29 -20.68
C GLU A 137 12.19 7.84 -20.92
N GLN A 138 12.41 6.98 -19.92
CA GLN A 138 12.19 5.54 -20.02
C GLN A 138 10.84 5.09 -19.50
N LEU A 139 10.17 5.89 -18.66
CA LEU A 139 8.84 5.57 -18.16
C LEU A 139 7.80 6.47 -18.81
N ARG A 140 6.71 5.84 -19.26
CA ARG A 140 5.49 6.53 -19.66
C ARG A 140 4.43 6.28 -18.61
N LEU A 141 3.84 7.36 -18.10
CA LEU A 141 2.64 7.28 -17.27
C LEU A 141 1.51 6.68 -18.10
N ASP A 142 0.86 5.65 -17.56
CA ASP A 142 -0.24 4.93 -18.21
C ASP A 142 -1.58 5.28 -17.58
N ASP A 143 -1.66 5.20 -16.25
CA ASP A 143 -2.82 5.60 -15.47
C ASP A 143 -2.40 6.34 -14.20
N ALA A 144 -3.28 7.21 -13.73
CA ALA A 144 -3.13 7.91 -12.46
C ALA A 144 -4.50 8.10 -11.82
N PHE A 145 -4.68 7.52 -10.64
CA PHE A 145 -5.95 7.62 -9.94
C PHE A 145 -5.78 7.88 -8.44
N GLY A 146 -6.59 8.81 -7.94
CA GLY A 146 -6.79 9.02 -6.51
C GLY A 146 -7.76 7.97 -5.97
N VAL A 147 -7.46 7.43 -4.79
CA VAL A 147 -8.37 6.55 -4.06
C VAL A 147 -8.56 7.09 -2.66
N HIS A 148 -9.78 7.49 -2.36
CA HIS A 148 -10.16 7.91 -1.02
C HIS A 148 -11.04 6.83 -0.36
N TYR A 149 -10.52 6.33 0.76
CA TYR A 149 -11.19 5.38 1.64
C TYR A 149 -11.71 6.12 2.87
N ASN A 150 -12.90 5.76 3.33
CA ASN A 150 -13.43 6.20 4.61
C ASN A 150 -14.27 5.09 5.27
N LEU A 151 -14.43 5.14 6.59
CA LEU A 151 -15.22 4.12 7.31
C LEU A 151 -16.73 4.18 7.07
N GLN A 152 -17.24 5.17 6.32
CA GLN A 152 -18.64 5.20 5.93
C GLN A 152 -18.92 4.27 4.73
N GLN A 153 -17.87 3.83 4.02
CA GLN A 153 -17.97 2.83 2.96
C GLN A 153 -18.22 1.45 3.56
N HIS A 154 -19.13 0.69 2.96
CA HIS A 154 -19.45 -0.68 3.39
C HIS A 154 -18.25 -1.63 3.23
N ASP A 155 -17.44 -1.42 2.19
CA ASP A 155 -16.24 -2.20 1.93
C ASP A 155 -15.07 -1.27 1.56
N THR A 156 -14.00 -1.35 2.34
CA THR A 156 -12.75 -0.62 2.13
C THR A 156 -11.62 -1.55 1.69
N THR A 157 -11.92 -2.82 1.42
CA THR A 157 -10.97 -3.79 0.87
C THR A 157 -10.76 -3.57 -0.61
N GLY A 158 -9.57 -3.89 -1.09
CA GLY A 158 -9.29 -4.01 -2.51
C GLY A 158 -8.99 -5.47 -2.81
N LYS A 159 -9.71 -6.08 -3.76
CA LYS A 159 -9.52 -7.50 -4.12
C LYS A 159 -8.10 -7.76 -4.60
N LYS A 160 -7.63 -8.99 -4.44
CA LYS A 160 -6.39 -9.47 -5.05
C LYS A 160 -6.34 -9.23 -6.56
N HIS A 161 -5.30 -8.54 -7.01
CA HIS A 161 -5.04 -8.25 -8.41
C HIS A 161 -3.53 -8.11 -8.69
N GLN A 162 -3.22 -7.79 -9.95
CA GLN A 162 -1.94 -7.28 -10.42
C GLN A 162 -2.27 -6.02 -11.23
N ASP A 163 -1.41 -5.02 -11.16
CA ASP A 163 -1.59 -3.81 -11.96
C ASP A 163 -1.16 -4.08 -13.41
N PRO A 164 -1.85 -3.52 -14.40
CA PRO A 164 -1.44 -3.59 -15.80
C PRO A 164 -0.28 -2.63 -16.10
N SER A 165 0.82 -2.75 -15.36
CA SER A 165 1.95 -1.84 -15.46
C SER A 165 3.26 -2.63 -15.35
N ASP A 166 4.35 -2.02 -15.81
CA ASP A 166 5.67 -2.53 -15.46
C ASP A 166 6.01 -2.13 -14.02
N ILE A 167 5.70 -0.88 -13.63
CA ILE A 167 5.96 -0.32 -12.31
C ILE A 167 4.70 0.37 -11.79
N THR A 168 4.41 0.16 -10.50
CA THR A 168 3.38 0.89 -9.77
C THR A 168 4.03 1.72 -8.66
N ILE A 169 3.61 2.98 -8.55
CA ILE A 169 3.94 3.87 -7.44
C ILE A 169 2.65 4.18 -6.69
N ASN A 170 2.56 3.72 -5.44
CA ASN A 170 1.44 4.01 -4.55
C ASN A 170 1.87 5.06 -3.51
N ILE A 171 1.34 6.27 -3.67
CA ILE A 171 1.61 7.46 -2.86
C ILE A 171 0.56 7.54 -1.76
N CYS A 172 0.97 7.56 -0.50
CA CYS A 172 0.08 7.80 0.63
C CYS A 172 0.08 9.30 0.96
N LEU A 173 -0.97 10.01 0.56
CA LEU A 173 -1.09 11.44 0.81
C LEU A 173 -1.45 11.71 2.27
N GLN A 174 -2.51 11.05 2.75
CA GLN A 174 -3.05 11.26 4.08
C GLN A 174 -3.61 9.95 4.65
N LYS A 175 -3.50 9.80 5.98
CA LYS A 175 -4.13 8.73 6.76
C LYS A 175 -4.47 9.29 8.13
N SER A 176 -5.72 9.17 8.57
CA SER A 176 -6.15 9.61 9.90
C SER A 176 -5.41 8.83 11.01
N GLU A 177 -5.14 9.47 12.14
CA GLU A 177 -4.39 8.87 13.25
C GLU A 177 -5.06 7.59 13.80
N HIS A 178 -6.40 7.59 13.91
CA HIS A 178 -7.18 6.46 14.39
C HIS A 178 -7.48 5.40 13.32
N CYS A 179 -6.90 5.52 12.11
CA CYS A 179 -7.07 4.57 11.04
C CYS A 179 -6.15 3.35 11.25
N GLN A 180 -6.73 2.23 11.65
CA GLN A 180 -6.08 0.93 11.60
C GLN A 180 -6.36 0.20 10.28
N GLY A 181 -5.58 -0.84 10.02
CA GLY A 181 -5.68 -1.58 8.78
C GLY A 181 -5.24 -0.76 7.57
N SER A 182 -5.95 -0.94 6.45
CA SER A 182 -5.64 -0.30 5.17
C SER A 182 -4.16 -0.50 4.77
N HIS A 183 -3.67 -1.70 4.96
CA HIS A 183 -2.35 -2.14 4.51
C HIS A 183 -2.45 -2.66 3.08
N VAL A 184 -1.31 -2.76 2.41
CA VAL A 184 -1.21 -3.53 1.17
C VAL A 184 -0.65 -4.91 1.50
N LEU A 185 -1.44 -5.95 1.24
CA LEU A 185 -1.07 -7.35 1.41
C LEU A 185 -0.49 -7.87 0.11
N PHE A 186 0.80 -8.22 0.12
CA PHE A 186 1.48 -8.80 -1.03
C PHE A 186 1.48 -10.33 -0.94
N HIS A 187 1.27 -10.99 -2.10
CA HIS A 187 1.31 -12.44 -2.21
C HIS A 187 2.58 -12.89 -2.94
N GLY A 188 3.56 -13.33 -2.15
CA GLY A 188 4.87 -13.76 -2.61
C GLY A 188 5.89 -12.62 -2.66
N ILE A 189 7.14 -12.97 -2.97
CA ILE A 189 8.29 -12.07 -3.02
C ILE A 189 8.63 -11.75 -4.48
N ARG A 190 9.05 -10.52 -4.76
CA ARG A 190 9.70 -10.14 -6.03
C ARG A 190 11.13 -9.69 -5.77
N SER A 191 12.07 -10.15 -6.59
CA SER A 191 13.46 -9.73 -6.48
C SER A 191 13.68 -8.40 -7.20
N LEU A 192 14.40 -7.48 -6.55
CA LEU A 192 14.88 -6.24 -7.16
C LEU A 192 16.34 -6.47 -7.64
N PRO A 193 16.78 -5.91 -8.78
CA PRO A 193 18.06 -6.27 -9.40
C PRO A 193 19.30 -5.91 -8.57
N ASN A 194 19.24 -4.82 -7.78
CA ASN A 194 20.41 -4.29 -7.04
C ASN A 194 20.23 -4.28 -5.51
N THR A 195 19.34 -5.12 -4.97
CA THR A 195 19.37 -5.43 -3.54
C THR A 195 20.50 -6.43 -3.30
N THR A 196 21.53 -6.02 -2.58
CA THR A 196 22.83 -6.71 -2.40
C THR A 196 22.71 -8.23 -2.32
N THR A 197 23.54 -8.92 -3.11
CA THR A 197 23.52 -10.36 -3.41
C THR A 197 23.52 -11.29 -2.18
N GLU A 198 23.99 -10.82 -1.02
CA GLU A 198 24.02 -11.60 0.22
C GLU A 198 22.62 -11.88 0.77
N VAL A 199 21.68 -10.95 0.58
CA VAL A 199 20.28 -11.13 0.98
C VAL A 199 19.60 -12.16 0.07
N THR A 200 19.90 -12.16 -1.22
CA THR A 200 19.25 -13.04 -2.20
C THR A 200 19.57 -14.51 -1.94
N VAL A 201 20.80 -14.82 -1.51
CA VAL A 201 21.22 -16.19 -1.19
C VAL A 201 20.50 -16.71 0.05
N GLN A 202 20.47 -15.93 1.14
CA GLN A 202 19.74 -16.32 2.35
C GLN A 202 18.24 -16.47 2.11
N GLN A 203 17.63 -15.60 1.32
CA GLN A 203 16.20 -15.70 1.01
C GLN A 203 15.86 -16.90 0.12
N GLN A 204 16.69 -17.18 -0.87
CA GLN A 204 16.53 -18.39 -1.68
C GLN A 204 16.76 -19.64 -0.84
N GLU A 205 17.70 -19.60 0.10
CA GLU A 205 17.94 -20.71 1.03
C GLU A 205 16.80 -20.88 2.04
N GLU A 206 16.24 -19.81 2.61
CA GLU A 206 15.08 -19.87 3.50
C GLU A 206 13.84 -20.37 2.78
N GLN A 207 13.53 -19.83 1.59
CA GLN A 207 12.45 -20.36 0.75
C GLN A 207 12.67 -21.83 0.40
N LYS A 208 13.90 -22.21 0.02
CA LYS A 208 14.24 -23.58 -0.32
C LYS A 208 14.18 -24.52 0.88
N LEU A 209 14.59 -24.06 2.06
CA LEU A 209 14.54 -24.82 3.31
C LEU A 209 13.09 -25.01 3.78
N GLN A 210 12.26 -23.98 3.62
CA GLN A 210 10.83 -24.05 3.92
C GLN A 210 10.12 -25.00 2.94
N LEU A 211 10.41 -24.90 1.64
CA LEU A 211 9.97 -25.90 0.64
C LEU A 211 10.45 -27.32 0.98
N GLN A 212 11.70 -27.49 1.44
CA GLN A 212 12.25 -28.82 1.78
C GLN A 212 11.56 -29.43 3.00
N LYS A 213 11.37 -28.67 4.08
CA LYS A 213 10.65 -29.14 5.27
C LYS A 213 9.22 -29.57 4.94
N GLU A 214 8.57 -28.85 4.04
CA GLU A 214 7.21 -29.17 3.60
C GLU A 214 7.17 -30.41 2.69
N THR A 215 8.17 -30.58 1.81
CA THR A 215 8.30 -31.77 0.96
C THR A 215 8.47 -33.05 1.79
N GLU A 216 9.12 -32.97 2.96
CA GLU A 216 9.29 -34.10 3.88
C GLU A 216 8.01 -34.44 4.67
N GLU A 217 7.15 -33.46 4.93
CA GLU A 217 5.85 -33.68 5.60
C GLU A 217 4.73 -34.13 4.63
N GLU A 218 4.82 -33.81 3.33
CA GLU A 218 3.77 -34.09 2.32
C GLU A 218 3.84 -35.49 1.67
N VAL A 219 4.84 -36.34 1.97
CA VAL A 219 5.01 -37.69 1.35
C VAL A 219 3.85 -38.66 1.59
N THR A 220 2.80 -38.28 2.34
CA THR A 220 1.62 -39.13 2.58
C THR A 220 0.30 -38.67 1.95
N LYS A 221 0.26 -37.55 1.20
CA LYS A 221 -0.99 -37.10 0.53
C LYS A 221 -0.77 -36.71 -0.93
N THR A 222 -1.52 -37.36 -1.82
CA THR A 222 -1.41 -37.26 -3.28
C THR A 222 -2.15 -36.03 -3.84
N GLU A 223 -1.93 -34.86 -3.24
CA GLU A 223 -2.48 -33.59 -3.73
C GLU A 223 -1.34 -32.73 -4.27
N SER A 224 -1.59 -32.02 -5.37
CA SER A 224 -0.61 -31.21 -6.09
C SER A 224 0.13 -30.25 -5.15
N PRO A 225 1.46 -30.05 -5.30
CA PRO A 225 2.27 -29.24 -4.40
C PRO A 225 1.72 -27.80 -4.36
N GLN A 226 1.02 -27.47 -3.28
CA GLN A 226 0.64 -26.10 -2.98
C GLN A 226 1.89 -25.44 -2.41
N THR A 227 2.71 -24.83 -3.28
CA THR A 227 3.79 -23.94 -2.84
C THR A 227 3.23 -22.99 -1.78
N THR A 228 3.72 -23.11 -0.55
CA THR A 228 3.32 -22.23 0.55
C THR A 228 3.60 -20.80 0.13
N ARG A 229 2.52 -20.05 -0.05
CA ARG A 229 2.58 -18.67 -0.49
C ARG A 229 3.00 -17.84 0.72
N PHE A 230 4.16 -17.20 0.65
CA PHE A 230 4.56 -16.19 1.62
C PHE A 230 3.66 -14.95 1.46
N PHE A 231 3.24 -14.35 2.57
CA PHE A 231 2.40 -13.15 2.58
C PHE A 231 2.96 -12.14 3.57
N PHE A 232 2.92 -10.86 3.19
CA PHE A 232 3.35 -9.79 4.07
C PHE A 232 2.51 -8.53 3.84
N LEU A 233 2.34 -7.75 4.90
CA LEU A 233 1.63 -6.49 4.91
C LEU A 233 2.63 -5.35 4.86
N VAL A 234 2.30 -4.34 4.07
CA VAL A 234 3.03 -3.08 3.99
C VAL A 234 2.13 -1.97 4.49
N GLU A 235 2.61 -1.25 5.51
CA GLU A 235 1.96 -0.04 6.00
C GLU A 235 2.13 1.11 5.03
N GLN A 236 1.03 1.84 4.82
CA GLN A 236 1.01 3.09 4.07
C GLN A 236 1.22 4.24 5.03
N ILE A 237 2.34 4.96 4.87
CA ILE A 237 2.75 6.06 5.76
C ILE A 237 2.52 7.38 5.02
N PRO A 238 1.73 8.32 5.58
CA PRO A 238 1.52 9.64 4.98
C PRO A 238 2.83 10.33 4.62
N GLY A 239 2.87 11.02 3.48
CA GLY A 239 4.07 11.71 2.99
C GLY A 239 5.14 10.78 2.40
N THR A 240 4.82 9.50 2.16
CA THR A 240 5.73 8.53 1.51
C THR A 240 5.04 7.83 0.34
N ALA A 241 5.83 7.15 -0.48
CA ALA A 241 5.33 6.21 -1.48
C ALA A 241 5.96 4.83 -1.36
N THR A 242 5.30 3.86 -1.97
CA THR A 242 5.85 2.53 -2.22
C THR A 242 5.93 2.27 -3.72
N ILE A 243 7.05 1.70 -4.17
CA ILE A 243 7.30 1.31 -5.56
C ILE A 243 7.41 -0.21 -5.60
N HIS A 244 6.70 -0.85 -6.54
CA HIS A 244 6.82 -2.27 -6.84
C HIS A 244 6.56 -2.54 -8.32
N TYR A 245 6.88 -3.74 -8.79
CA TYR A 245 6.48 -4.17 -10.13
C TYR A 245 4.96 -4.33 -10.22
N GLY A 246 4.33 -3.90 -11.31
CA GLY A 246 2.87 -4.02 -11.47
C GLY A 246 2.38 -5.48 -11.42
N ASN A 247 3.22 -6.41 -11.87
CA ASN A 247 2.93 -7.85 -11.79
C ASN A 247 3.13 -8.48 -10.40
N HIS A 248 3.40 -7.71 -9.33
CA HIS A 248 3.47 -8.20 -7.96
C HIS A 248 2.04 -8.35 -7.41
N PRO A 249 1.53 -9.58 -7.22
CA PRO A 249 0.14 -9.74 -6.83
C PRO A 249 -0.10 -9.19 -5.42
N HIS A 250 -1.11 -8.34 -5.27
CA HIS A 250 -1.40 -7.67 -4.02
C HIS A 250 -2.89 -7.37 -3.85
N GLU A 251 -3.28 -7.01 -2.63
CA GLU A 251 -4.64 -6.64 -2.25
C GLU A 251 -4.62 -5.59 -1.13
N THR A 252 -5.69 -4.82 -0.95
CA THR A 252 -5.78 -3.82 0.14
C THR A 252 -6.63 -4.39 1.26
N THR A 253 -6.12 -4.39 2.48
CA THR A 253 -6.89 -4.85 3.65
C THR A 253 -7.94 -3.82 4.06
N ALA A 254 -8.99 -4.26 4.73
CA ALA A 254 -10.01 -3.37 5.28
C ALA A 254 -9.41 -2.29 6.18
N MET A 255 -10.04 -1.13 6.16
CA MET A 255 -9.84 -0.09 7.15
C MET A 255 -10.62 -0.45 8.42
N GLN A 256 -10.02 -0.17 9.57
CA GLN A 256 -10.64 -0.39 10.88
C GLN A 256 -10.50 0.88 11.70
N GLN A 257 -11.51 1.16 12.53
CA GLN A 257 -11.36 2.17 13.57
C GLN A 257 -10.47 1.58 14.67
N GLN A 258 -9.50 2.34 15.15
CA GLN A 258 -8.89 2.03 16.42
C GLN A 258 -9.97 2.18 17.49
N ASP A 259 -10.35 1.08 18.14
CA ASP A 259 -11.06 1.19 19.40
C ASP A 259 -10.08 1.89 20.34
N ASP A 260 -10.38 3.14 20.68
CA ASP A 260 -9.74 3.79 21.81
C ASP A 260 -10.16 2.91 22.99
N GLU A 261 -9.30 1.96 23.39
CA GLU A 261 -9.44 1.26 24.66
C GLU A 261 -9.63 2.39 25.66
N GLU A 262 -10.86 2.54 26.16
CA GLU A 262 -11.20 3.59 27.11
C GLU A 262 -10.17 3.43 28.22
N GLU A 263 -9.15 4.30 28.23
CA GLU A 263 -8.31 4.46 29.38
C GLU A 263 -9.34 4.85 30.43
N GLU A 264 -9.70 3.88 31.29
CA GLU A 264 -10.51 4.10 32.48
C GLU A 264 -9.67 5.05 33.35
N GLU A 265 -9.60 6.31 32.95
CA GLU A 265 -9.18 7.41 33.79
C GLU A 265 -10.22 7.41 34.89
N SER A 266 -9.85 6.73 35.97
CA SER A 266 -10.44 6.83 37.31
C SER A 266 -10.50 8.30 37.73
N HIS A 267 -11.43 9.04 37.16
CA HIS A 267 -11.69 10.42 37.49
C HIS A 267 -12.52 10.44 38.76
N ASP A 268 -11.78 10.69 39.85
CA ASP A 268 -12.30 11.17 41.10
C ASP A 268 -13.27 12.34 40.85
N ASN A 269 -14.53 12.09 41.18
CA ASN A 269 -15.62 13.05 41.12
C ASN A 269 -15.25 14.38 41.80
N ASN A 270 -15.09 15.46 41.03
CA ASN A 270 -15.36 16.80 41.55
C ASN A 270 -15.89 17.78 40.51
N ASN A 271 -17.21 18.00 40.60
CA ASN A 271 -18.03 19.02 39.94
C ASN A 271 -17.43 20.44 39.99
N ASN A 272 -17.49 21.17 38.87
CA ASN A 272 -18.53 22.22 38.69
C ASN A 272 -18.41 22.97 37.35
N ASN A 273 -19.53 22.97 36.62
CA ASN A 273 -20.09 24.02 35.74
C ASN A 273 -19.16 24.83 34.84
N ASN A 274 -19.25 24.58 33.52
CA ASN A 274 -19.53 25.63 32.54
C ASN A 274 -20.06 25.04 31.23
N ASN A 275 -21.36 25.22 30.97
CA ASN A 275 -21.98 25.02 29.67
C ASN A 275 -21.74 26.26 28.79
N ASN A 276 -21.18 26.06 27.59
CA ASN A 276 -21.71 26.57 26.30
C ASN A 276 -20.64 26.50 25.19
N ASN A 277 -21.10 26.17 23.97
CA ASN A 277 -20.36 26.00 22.72
C ASN A 277 -19.58 24.69 22.55
N MET A 278 -20.29 23.58 22.62
CA MET A 278 -19.90 22.38 21.89
C MET A 278 -20.57 22.48 20.51
N MET A 279 -19.93 23.23 19.59
CA MET A 279 -20.21 22.99 18.18
C MET A 279 -19.78 21.56 17.92
N ASP A 280 -20.68 20.76 17.37
CA ASP A 280 -20.46 19.38 16.97
C ASP A 280 -19.23 19.29 16.06
N CYS A 281 -18.06 19.14 16.67
CA CYS A 281 -16.88 18.62 16.03
C CYS A 281 -17.23 17.16 15.76
N HIS A 282 -17.91 16.88 14.65
CA HIS A 282 -17.95 15.52 14.15
C HIS A 282 -16.50 15.04 14.12
N PRO A 283 -16.15 13.95 14.84
CA PRO A 283 -14.80 13.43 14.83
C PRO A 283 -14.39 13.29 13.36
N ALA A 284 -13.24 13.88 13.01
CA ALA A 284 -12.75 13.85 11.64
C ALA A 284 -12.84 12.41 11.15
N ALA A 285 -13.63 12.18 10.09
CA ALA A 285 -13.95 10.83 9.67
C ALA A 285 -12.65 10.07 9.38
N THR A 286 -12.49 8.91 10.03
CA THR A 286 -11.35 8.02 9.79
C THR A 286 -11.27 7.71 8.30
N SER A 287 -10.19 8.14 7.69
CA SER A 287 -10.02 8.10 6.25
C SER A 287 -8.56 7.94 5.84
N ARG A 288 -8.37 7.57 4.57
CA ARG A 288 -7.06 7.46 3.93
C ARG A 288 -7.19 7.85 2.47
N THR A 289 -6.28 8.69 1.99
CA THR A 289 -6.21 9.10 0.59
C THR A 289 -4.87 8.71 -0.01
N ASN A 290 -4.92 7.97 -1.12
CA ASN A 290 -3.75 7.56 -1.88
C ASN A 290 -3.85 8.07 -3.33
N VAL A 291 -2.70 8.21 -3.98
CA VAL A 291 -2.60 8.31 -5.43
C VAL A 291 -1.82 7.11 -5.95
N ILE A 292 -2.36 6.42 -6.93
CA ILE A 292 -1.70 5.28 -7.58
C ILE A 292 -1.32 5.71 -8.99
N LEU A 293 -0.04 5.57 -9.31
CA LEU A 293 0.53 5.86 -10.62
C LEU A 293 1.05 4.56 -11.23
N THR A 294 0.69 4.29 -12.47
CA THR A 294 1.17 3.13 -13.22
C THR A 294 2.06 3.59 -14.37
N PHE A 295 3.19 2.91 -14.53
CA PHE A 295 4.18 3.24 -15.54
C PHE A 295 4.55 2.02 -16.39
N TRP A 296 4.86 2.30 -17.65
CA TRP A 296 5.34 1.32 -18.62
C TRP A 296 6.70 1.77 -19.16
N TYR A 297 7.56 0.81 -19.50
CA TYR A 297 8.80 1.14 -20.19
C TYR A 297 8.52 1.59 -21.63
N THR A 298 9.14 2.69 -22.07
CA THR A 298 8.96 3.26 -23.42
C THR A 298 9.60 2.42 -24.51
N ASP A 299 10.62 1.64 -24.19
CA ASP A 299 11.39 0.80 -25.12
C ASP A 299 10.74 -0.56 -25.42
N ARG A 300 9.74 -0.95 -24.63
CA ARG A 300 8.94 -2.15 -24.88
C ARG A 300 7.80 -1.78 -25.80
N GLU A 301 7.88 -2.24 -27.05
CA GLU A 301 6.73 -2.36 -27.96
C GLU A 301 5.69 -3.29 -27.32
N SER A 302 4.93 -2.75 -26.37
CA SER A 302 3.90 -3.45 -25.65
C SER A 302 2.57 -2.91 -26.16
N ASP A 303 1.69 -3.83 -26.57
CA ASP A 303 0.40 -3.53 -27.18
C ASP A 303 -0.55 -2.92 -26.13
N VAL A 304 -0.38 -1.62 -25.87
CA VAL A 304 -1.11 -0.80 -24.88
C VAL A 304 -2.63 -0.95 -25.04
N ALA A 305 -3.09 -1.18 -26.28
CA ALA A 305 -4.51 -1.23 -26.62
C ALA A 305 -5.29 -2.44 -26.06
N THR A 306 -4.65 -3.43 -25.43
CA THR A 306 -5.30 -4.68 -25.04
C THR A 306 -5.52 -4.87 -23.54
N ARG A 307 -5.17 -3.89 -22.68
CA ARG A 307 -4.98 -4.15 -21.24
C ARG A 307 -5.65 -3.16 -20.27
N SER A 308 -6.87 -2.68 -20.55
CA SER A 308 -7.65 -1.96 -19.53
C SER A 308 -8.09 -2.91 -18.41
N CYS A 309 -7.77 -2.61 -17.14
CA CYS A 309 -8.04 -3.48 -15.99
C CYS A 309 -9.17 -3.01 -15.06
N TYR A 310 -9.84 -1.93 -15.38
CA TYR A 310 -10.99 -1.47 -14.62
C TYR A 310 -12.22 -1.49 -15.53
N VAL A 311 -12.91 -2.64 -15.56
CA VAL A 311 -14.27 -2.81 -16.10
C VAL A 311 -15.17 -3.27 -14.97
#